data_AF-A0A349ZQ43-F1
#
_entry.id   AF-A0A349ZQ43-F1
#
_cell.length_a   1.000
_cell.length_b   1.000
_cell.length_c   1.000
_cell.angle_alpha   90.00
_cell.angle_beta   90.00
_cell.angle_gamma   90.00
#
_symmetry.space_group_name_H-M   'P 1'
#
loop_
_entity.id
_entity.type
_entity.pdbx_description
1 polymer ?
#
loop_
_entity_poly.entity_id
_entity_poly.type
_entity_poly.pdbx_seq_one_letter_code
_entity_poly.pdbx_strand_id
1 'polypeptide(L)' 'MDIQAVIFDLDGVLVHTDHFHYLAWKELSDEKGIFFNEEIN' A
#
# COMPACT_ATOMS: atom_id res chain seq x y z
N MET A 1 -20.27 -13.04 -25.77
CA MET A 1 -20.22 -11.82 -24.95
C MET A 1 -18.76 -11.47 -24.89
N ASP A 2 -18.35 -10.47 -25.67
CA ASP A 2 -16.94 -10.16 -25.84
C ASP A 2 -16.51 -9.16 -24.78
N ILE A 3 -15.41 -9.45 -24.10
CA ILE A 3 -14.83 -8.54 -23.12
C ILE A 3 -14.29 -7.33 -23.89
N GLN A 4 -14.84 -6.16 -23.61
CA GLN A 4 -14.47 -4.93 -24.31
C GLN A 4 -13.29 -4.21 -23.66
N ALA A 5 -13.11 -4.37 -22.35
CA ALA A 5 -11.98 -3.80 -21.60
C ALA A 5 -11.80 -4.51 -20.24
N VAL A 6 -10.61 -4.35 -19.67
CA VAL A 6 -10.27 -4.74 -18.29
C VAL A 6 -9.54 -3.56 -17.64
N ILE A 7 -9.92 -3.24 -16.41
CA ILE A 7 -9.29 -2.19 -15.60
C ILE A 7 -8.50 -2.88 -14.50
N PHE A 8 -7.24 -2.48 -14.34
CA PHE A 8 -6.35 -3.02 -13.32
C PHE A 8 -6.07 -1.96 -12.28
N ASP A 9 -6.02 -2.39 -11.03
CA ASP A 9 -5.41 -1.63 -9.95
C ASP A 9 -3.88 -1.63 -10.14
N LEU A 10 -3.19 -0.74 -9.44
CA LEU A 10 -1.73 -0.64 -9.52
C LEU A 10 -1.07 -1.53 -8.46
N ASP A 11 -1.33 -1.20 -7.20
CA ASP A 11 -0.62 -1.73 -6.05
C ASP A 11 -1.06 -3.18 -5.78
N GLY A 12 -0.12 -4.12 -5.80
CA GLY A 12 -0.39 -5.54 -5.63
C GLY A 12 -1.02 -6.23 -6.85
N VAL A 13 -1.34 -5.49 -7.91
CA VAL A 13 -1.89 -6.05 -9.18
C VAL A 13 -0.90 -5.91 -10.32
N LEU A 14 -0.44 -4.69 -10.62
CA LEU A 14 0.56 -4.43 -11.65
C LEU A 14 1.97 -4.37 -11.07
N VAL A 15 2.13 -3.83 -9.87
CA VAL A 15 3.42 -3.66 -9.18
C VAL A 15 3.26 -3.79 -7.66
N HIS A 16 4.31 -4.23 -6.97
CA HIS A 16 4.32 -4.29 -5.50
C HIS A 16 4.91 -3.01 -4.91
N THR A 17 4.04 -2.22 -4.30
CA THR A 17 4.31 -0.88 -3.72
C THR A 17 3.72 -0.71 -2.32
N ASP A 18 2.96 -1.71 -1.86
CA ASP A 18 2.39 -1.84 -0.51
C ASP A 18 3.43 -1.64 0.61
N HIS A 19 4.63 -2.19 0.44
CA HIS A 19 5.70 -1.99 1.41
C HIS A 19 6.17 -0.53 1.52
N PHE A 20 6.13 0.25 0.42
CA PHE A 20 6.49 1.66 0.48
C PHE A 20 5.44 2.49 1.22
N HIS A 21 4.15 2.12 1.13
CA HIS A 21 3.10 2.73 1.93
C HIS A 21 3.35 2.49 3.43
N TYR A 22 3.69 1.25 3.82
CA TYR A 22 4.07 0.93 5.19
C TYR A 22 5.23 1.79 5.69
N LEU A 23 6.33 1.88 4.91
CA LEU A 23 7.49 2.68 5.30
C LEU A 23 7.15 4.16 5.51
N ALA A 24 6.34 4.74 4.62
CA ALA A 24 5.91 6.14 4.74
C ALA A 24 5.05 6.37 5.98
N TRP A 25 4.10 5.47 6.27
CA TRP A 25 3.28 5.54 7.48
C TRP A 25 4.09 5.32 8.75
N LYS A 26 5.08 4.43 8.70
CA LYS A 26 5.97 4.16 9.82
C LYS A 26 6.80 5.39 10.16
N GLU A 27 7.41 6.03 9.17
CA GLU A 27 8.17 7.26 9.34
C GLU A 27 7.32 8.36 9.99
N LEU A 28 6.12 8.61 9.45
CA LEU A 28 5.19 9.59 10.02
C LEU A 28 4.78 9.25 11.45
N SER A 29 4.53 7.97 11.74
CA SER A 29 4.10 7.52 13.06
C SER A 29 5.22 7.67 14.09
N ASP A 30 6.45 7.37 13.72
CA ASP A 30 7.63 7.53 14.56
C ASP A 30 7.87 9.00 14.94
N GLU A 31 7.69 9.93 13.99
CA GLU A 31 7.75 11.37 14.26
C GLU A 31 6.67 11.85 15.24
N LYS A 32 5.51 11.21 15.24
CA LYS A 32 4.37 11.56 16.11
C LYS A 32 4.34 10.78 17.42
N GLY A 33 5.25 9.83 17.62
CA GLY A 33 5.23 8.91 18.77
C GLY A 33 4.01 7.98 18.78
N ILE A 34 3.43 7.71 17.61
CA ILE A 34 2.30 6.80 17.45
C ILE A 34 2.88 5.40 17.19
N PHE A 35 2.40 4.40 17.94
CA PHE A 35 2.82 3.02 17.70
C PHE A 35 2.28 2.53 16.35
N PHE A 36 3.19 2.16 15.45
CA PHE A 36 2.90 1.60 14.14
C PHE A 36 3.93 0.53 13.77
N ASN A 37 3.46 -0.64 13.30
CA ASN A 37 4.26 -1.79 12.88
C ASN A 37 3.52 -2.57 11.77
N GLU A 38 4.16 -3.57 11.18
CA GLU A 38 3.59 -4.35 10.07
C GLU A 38 2.32 -5.13 10.45
N GLU A 39 2.12 -5.48 11.72
CA GLU A 39 0.92 -6.19 12.18
C GLU A 39 -0.32 -5.29 12.19
N ILE A 40 -0.14 -3.97 12.28
CA ILE A 40 -1.25 -3.00 12.31
C ILE A 40 -1.38 -2.16 11.05
N ASN A 41 -0.52 -2.39 10.04
CA ASN A 41 -0.62 -1.79 8.71
C ASN A 41 -1.78 -2.39 7.92
#